data_AF-A0A952LJE9-F1
#
_entry.id   AF-A0A952LJE9-F1
#
_cell.length_a   1.000
_cell.length_b   1.000
_cell.length_c   1.000
_cell.angle_alpha   90.00
_cell.angle_beta   90.00
_cell.angle_gamma   90.00
#
_symmetry.space_group_name_H-M   'P 1'
#
loop_
_entity.id
_entity.type
_entity.pdbx_description
1 polymer ?
#
loop_
_entity_poly.entity_id
_entity_poly.type
_entity_poly.pdbx_seq_one_letter_code
_entity_poly.pdbx_strand_id
1 'polypeptide(L)' 'MTIKIGNAPCSWGVEFANDERNPSWESVLSDCHSAGYTGIELGPVGYMPEDPSILGDALA' A
#
# COMPACT_ATOMS: atom_id res chain seq x y z
N MET A 1 -3.20 14.68 22.70
CA MET A 1 -2.37 13.63 22.05
C MET A 1 -2.86 13.48 20.63
N THR A 2 -1.95 13.52 19.65
CA THR A 2 -2.31 13.31 18.23
C THR A 2 -1.94 11.89 17.86
N ILE A 3 -2.94 11.10 17.44
CA ILE A 3 -2.74 9.74 16.95
C ILE A 3 -2.58 9.82 15.42
N LYS A 4 -1.57 9.13 14.88
CA LYS A 4 -1.41 8.95 13.44
C LYS A 4 -2.13 7.66 13.02
N ILE A 5 -2.92 7.74 11.96
CA ILE A 5 -3.69 6.62 11.42
C ILE A 5 -3.12 6.29 10.04
N GLY A 6 -2.85 5.01 9.81
CA GLY A 6 -2.52 4.46 8.50
C GLY A 6 -3.55 3.42 8.05
N ASN A 7 -3.40 2.95 6.82
CA ASN A 7 -4.23 1.90 6.23
C ASN A 7 -3.36 0.68 5.83
N ALA A 8 -3.97 -0.35 5.27
CA ALA A 8 -3.29 -1.52 4.74
C ALA A 8 -3.96 -1.98 3.42
N PRO A 9 -3.19 -2.60 2.49
CA PRO A 9 -3.73 -3.13 1.24
C PRO A 9 -4.89 -4.11 1.39
N CYS A 10 -5.06 -4.73 2.56
CA CYS A 10 -6.20 -5.63 2.85
C CYS A 10 -7.57 -4.92 2.74
N SER A 11 -7.64 -3.59 2.89
CA SER A 11 -8.86 -2.80 2.62
C SER A 11 -9.32 -2.87 1.17
N TRP A 12 -8.42 -3.21 0.24
CA TRP A 12 -8.70 -3.47 -1.18
C TRP A 12 -8.74 -4.97 -1.52
N GLY A 13 -8.75 -5.85 -0.51
CA GLY A 13 -8.80 -7.30 -0.69
C GLY A 13 -7.45 -7.98 -0.94
N VAL A 14 -6.32 -7.26 -0.81
CA VAL A 14 -4.97 -7.82 -0.99
C VAL A 14 -4.57 -8.61 0.26
N GLU A 15 -4.75 -9.93 0.21
CA GLU A 15 -4.35 -10.87 1.28
C GLU A 15 -3.12 -11.69 0.87
N PHE A 16 -3.01 -12.06 -0.42
CA PHE A 16 -1.90 -12.84 -0.97
C PHE A 16 -1.28 -12.09 -2.14
N ALA A 17 0.05 -11.97 -2.17
CA ALA A 17 0.75 -11.17 -3.18
C ALA A 17 0.46 -11.60 -4.64
N ASN A 18 0.34 -12.90 -4.88
CA ASN A 18 0.23 -13.47 -6.23
C ASN A 18 -1.23 -13.72 -6.68
N ASP A 19 -2.21 -13.08 -6.04
CA ASP A 19 -3.60 -13.17 -6.51
C ASP A 19 -3.80 -12.29 -7.75
N GLU A 20 -4.19 -12.90 -8.87
CA GLU A 20 -4.42 -12.19 -10.15
C GLU A 20 -5.53 -11.13 -10.06
N ARG A 21 -6.38 -11.20 -9.03
CA ARG A 21 -7.46 -10.23 -8.80
C ARG A 21 -6.99 -9.00 -8.04
N ASN A 22 -5.76 -8.98 -7.54
CA ASN A 22 -5.23 -7.85 -6.79
C ASN A 22 -5.24 -6.60 -7.66
N PRO A 23 -5.66 -5.44 -7.11
CA PRO A 23 -5.33 -4.16 -7.74
C PRO A 23 -3.81 -3.97 -7.76
N SER A 24 -3.33 -3.18 -8.71
CA SER A 24 -1.92 -2.77 -8.73
C SER A 24 -1.56 -2.04 -7.43
N TRP A 25 -0.33 -2.21 -6.96
CA TRP A 25 0.13 -1.57 -5.72
C TRP A 25 0.11 -0.04 -5.86
N GLU A 26 0.37 0.48 -7.06
CA GLU A 26 0.29 1.90 -7.39
C GLU A 26 -1.14 2.43 -7.20
N SER A 27 -2.16 1.68 -7.64
CA SER A 27 -3.57 2.04 -7.41
C SER A 27 -3.91 2.08 -5.92
N VAL A 28 -3.44 1.10 -5.15
CA VAL A 28 -3.67 1.07 -3.69
C VAL A 28 -3.01 2.26 -2.99
N LEU A 29 -1.77 2.62 -3.35
CA LEU A 29 -1.12 3.81 -2.80
C LEU A 29 -1.87 5.10 -3.17
N SER A 30 -2.28 5.24 -4.43
CA SER A 30 -3.04 6.39 -4.92
C SER A 30 -4.39 6.54 -4.20
N ASP A 31 -5.14 5.45 -4.06
CA ASP A 31 -6.43 5.45 -3.36
C ASP A 31 -6.26 5.72 -1.87
N CYS A 32 -5.23 5.14 -1.24
CA CYS A 32 -4.91 5.36 0.16
C CYS A 32 -4.60 6.83 0.45
N HIS A 33 -3.79 7.46 -0.41
CA HIS A 33 -3.52 8.90 -0.35
C HIS A 33 -4.79 9.73 -0.55
N SER A 34 -5.58 9.41 -1.59
CA SER A 34 -6.82 10.12 -1.91
C SER A 34 -7.88 10.03 -0.80
N ALA A 35 -7.88 8.94 -0.04
CA ALA A 35 -8.71 8.76 1.14
C ALA A 35 -8.22 9.54 2.39
N GLY A 36 -7.07 10.21 2.31
CA GLY A 36 -6.53 11.07 3.36
C GLY A 36 -5.61 10.39 4.37
N TYR A 37 -5.19 9.15 4.12
CA TYR A 37 -4.20 8.47 4.95
C TYR A 37 -2.79 8.96 4.64
N THR A 38 -1.99 9.18 5.69
CA THR A 38 -0.59 9.63 5.59
C THR A 38 0.42 8.53 5.91
N GLY A 39 -0.07 7.29 6.06
CA GLY A 39 0.75 6.10 6.23
C GLY A 39 0.00 4.87 5.74
N ILE A 40 0.73 3.88 5.28
CA ILE A 40 0.19 2.59 4.84
C ILE A 40 1.19 1.48 5.18
N GLU A 41 0.70 0.31 5.53
CA GLU A 41 1.51 -0.92 5.56
C GLU A 41 1.74 -1.45 4.13
N LEU A 42 2.76 -2.27 3.93
CA LEU A 42 3.17 -2.69 2.58
C LEU A 42 2.39 -3.92 2.06
N GLY A 43 1.60 -4.56 2.92
CA GLY A 43 0.86 -5.78 2.58
C GLY A 43 1.74 -7.04 2.61
N PRO A 44 1.30 -8.12 1.93
CA PRO A 44 2.05 -9.37 1.90
C PRO A 44 3.35 -9.25 1.12
N VAL A 45 4.38 -9.99 1.53
CA VAL A 45 5.69 -10.04 0.85
C VAL A 45 5.50 -10.38 -0.63
N GLY A 46 6.08 -9.55 -1.51
CA GLY A 46 5.98 -9.68 -2.96
C GLY A 46 4.82 -8.90 -3.61
N TYR A 47 3.94 -8.24 -2.84
CA TYR A 47 2.88 -7.41 -3.41
C TYR A 47 3.40 -6.06 -3.92
N MET A 48 4.18 -5.36 -3.07
CA MET A 48 4.89 -4.13 -3.45
C MET A 48 6.33 -4.47 -3.88
N PRO A 49 6.98 -3.60 -4.68
CA PRO A 49 8.40 -3.75 -5.00
C PRO A 49 9.26 -3.78 -3.75
N GLU A 50 10.17 -4.75 -3.68
CA GLU A 50 11.11 -4.89 -2.56
C GLU A 50 12.36 -4.02 -2.71
N ASP A 51 12.55 -3.39 -3.87
CA ASP A 51 13.60 -2.40 -4.08
C ASP A 51 13.21 -1.09 -3.35
N PRO A 52 13.96 -0.67 -2.32
CA PRO A 52 13.63 0.52 -1.54
C PRO A 52 13.70 1.82 -2.35
N SER A 53 14.46 1.86 -3.45
CA SER A 53 14.50 3.05 -4.31
C SER A 53 13.17 3.22 -5.05
N ILE A 54 12.62 2.12 -5.57
CA ILE A 54 11.34 2.12 -6.29
C ILE A 54 10.20 2.44 -5.32
N LEU A 55 10.12 1.71 -4.21
CA LEU A 55 9.03 1.88 -3.25
C LEU A 55 9.15 3.21 -2.49
N GLY A 56 10.38 3.64 -2.17
CA GLY A 56 10.63 4.92 -1.50
C GLY A 56 10.18 6.12 -2.34
N ASP A 57 10.48 6.12 -3.64
CA ASP A 57 10.06 7.17 -4.56
C ASP A 57 8.53 7.23 -4.70
N ALA A 58 7.83 6.09 -4.63
CA ALA A 58 6.38 6.03 -4.72
C ALA A 58 5.64 6.40 -3.41
N LEU A 59 6.33 6.35 -2.27
CA LEU A 59 5.81 6.74 -0.96
C LEU A 59 6.07 8.21 -0.60
N ALA A 60 6.87 8.92 -1.40
CA ALA A 60 7.26 10.32 -1.18
C ALA A 60 6.14 11.32 -1.54
#